data_AF-A0AAD9TEJ3-F1
#
_entry.id   AF-A0AAD9TEJ3-F1
#
_cell.length_a   1.000
_cell.length_b   1.000
_cell.length_c   1.000
_cell.angle_alpha   90.00
_cell.angle_beta   90.00
_cell.angle_gamma   90.00
#
_symmetry.space_group_name_H-M   'P 1'
#
loop_
_entity.id
_entity.type
_entity.pdbx_description
1 polymer ?
#
loop_
_entity_poly.entity_id
_entity_poly.type
_entity_poly.pdbx_seq_one_letter_code
_entity_poly.pdbx_strand_id
1 'polypeptide(L)'
;MAVQDQHGQQVQQYQQSNLMTQNPLMAVIGGTESDLTSCNAYGFRKRARDNNDFILIANLNHLQQHQNQSTKLLDVDNPSGSCPASTSSRHRDDQDLNSYLDGQNLELKAFIRLQNEKLRAMVGLIMEERIMRKVEAKERELEIAKRVKRDLEEKVKEKSEENQMWFNVAKQSEASVFSLRQSLVKLLLYNNINSHDHVIEGFGETNGEDDEARQVMMKSCKGCGGGDVSVLVLPCRHLCLCKHCDFRFNCCPVCNSVKHAALNVLYS
;
A
#
# COMPACT_ATOMS: atom_id res chain seq x y z
N MET A 1 -59.77 -31.18 -24.20
CA MET A 1 -58.77 -31.27 -23.12
C MET A 1 -57.35 -31.12 -23.70
N ALA A 2 -57.00 -29.96 -24.27
CA ALA A 2 -55.66 -29.74 -24.86
C ALA A 2 -55.24 -28.24 -24.87
N VAL A 3 -55.75 -27.45 -23.91
CA VAL A 3 -55.50 -25.99 -23.85
C VAL A 3 -54.83 -25.57 -22.53
N GLN A 4 -54.72 -26.48 -21.55
CA GLN A 4 -54.13 -26.18 -20.24
C GLN A 4 -52.62 -26.46 -20.16
N ASP A 5 -52.04 -27.23 -21.09
CA ASP A 5 -50.62 -27.60 -21.03
C ASP A 5 -49.65 -26.55 -21.62
N GLN A 6 -50.14 -25.63 -22.46
CA GLN A 6 -49.30 -24.58 -23.04
C GLN A 6 -48.98 -23.45 -22.06
N HIS A 7 -49.87 -23.17 -21.10
CA HIS A 7 -49.60 -22.18 -20.05
C HIS A 7 -48.58 -22.67 -19.01
N GLY A 8 -48.51 -23.98 -18.75
CA GLY A 8 -47.51 -24.55 -17.84
C GLY A 8 -46.08 -24.45 -18.35
N GLN A 9 -45.88 -24.63 -19.67
CA GLN A 9 -44.55 -24.54 -20.29
C GLN A 9 -44.04 -23.09 -20.39
N GLN A 10 -44.93 -22.12 -20.59
CA GLN A 10 -44.56 -20.70 -20.70
C GLN A 10 -44.15 -20.09 -19.34
N VAL A 11 -44.73 -20.57 -18.23
CA VAL A 11 -44.36 -20.15 -16.86
C VAL A 11 -43.01 -20.74 -16.43
N GLN A 12 -42.69 -21.99 -16.81
CA GLN A 12 -41.38 -22.60 -16.53
C GLN A 12 -40.24 -21.92 -17.31
N GLN A 13 -40.47 -21.50 -18.55
CA GLN A 13 -39.46 -20.81 -19.34
C GLN A 13 -39.17 -19.40 -18.80
N TYR A 14 -40.20 -18.70 -18.29
CA TYR A 14 -40.04 -17.40 -17.61
C TYR A 14 -39.36 -17.50 -16.24
N GLN A 15 -39.56 -18.61 -15.51
CA GLN A 15 -38.86 -18.87 -14.25
C GLN A 15 -37.38 -19.23 -14.49
N GLN A 16 -37.05 -19.99 -15.54
CA GLN A 16 -35.66 -20.30 -15.89
C GLN A 16 -34.89 -19.09 -16.42
N SER A 17 -35.53 -18.16 -17.15
CA SER A 17 -34.87 -16.92 -17.60
C SER A 17 -34.61 -15.93 -16.47
N ASN A 18 -35.43 -15.90 -15.41
CA ASN A 18 -35.22 -15.06 -14.23
C ASN A 18 -34.17 -15.61 -13.25
N LEU A 19 -33.75 -16.87 -13.40
CA LEU A 19 -32.66 -17.47 -12.62
C LEU A 19 -31.26 -17.09 -13.14
N MET A 20 -31.14 -16.58 -14.38
CA MET A 20 -29.86 -16.12 -14.96
C MET A 20 -29.65 -14.60 -14.90
N THR A 21 -30.66 -13.82 -14.53
CA THR A 21 -30.60 -12.34 -14.44
C THR A 21 -30.69 -11.82 -13.00
N GLN A 22 -30.36 -12.66 -12.01
CA GLN A 22 -30.10 -12.17 -10.66
C GLN A 22 -28.76 -11.44 -10.64
N ASN A 23 -28.84 -10.10 -10.60
CA ASN A 23 -27.75 -9.21 -10.26
C ASN A 23 -27.00 -9.71 -8.99
N PRO A 24 -25.67 -9.84 -9.02
CA PRO A 24 -24.87 -10.04 -7.82
C PRO A 24 -24.64 -8.67 -7.17
N LEU A 25 -25.63 -8.16 -6.45
CA LEU A 25 -25.43 -7.07 -5.49
C LEU A 25 -25.67 -7.59 -4.08
N MET A 26 -24.62 -7.48 -3.26
CA MET A 26 -24.61 -7.57 -1.79
C MET A 26 -24.64 -8.98 -1.18
N ALA A 27 -23.56 -9.74 -1.32
CA ALA A 27 -23.16 -10.73 -0.32
C ALA A 27 -21.64 -10.91 -0.36
N VAL A 28 -21.00 -11.16 0.79
CA VAL A 28 -19.56 -11.39 1.02
C VAL A 28 -18.80 -10.04 1.17
N ILE A 29 -18.42 -9.50 2.35
CA ILE A 29 -18.03 -10.09 3.64
C ILE A 29 -18.35 -9.10 4.78
N GLY A 30 -19.22 -9.51 5.70
CA GLY A 30 -19.14 -9.10 7.10
C GLY A 30 -18.70 -10.32 7.91
N GLY A 31 -17.61 -10.17 8.67
CA GLY A 31 -17.27 -11.02 9.81
C GLY A 31 -16.58 -12.36 9.53
N THR A 32 -15.25 -12.37 9.56
CA THR A 32 -14.53 -13.39 10.33
C THR A 32 -13.59 -12.67 11.29
N GLU A 33 -14.08 -12.45 12.51
CA GLU A 33 -13.21 -12.42 13.68
C GLU A 33 -12.54 -13.79 13.76
N SER A 34 -11.24 -13.87 13.47
CA SER A 34 -10.36 -14.96 13.89
C SER A 34 -8.91 -14.52 13.66
N ASP A 35 -8.22 -14.30 14.78
CA ASP A 35 -6.77 -14.38 14.93
C ASP A 35 -5.92 -13.36 14.17
N LEU A 36 -6.07 -12.09 14.56
CA LEU A 36 -4.91 -11.20 14.67
C LEU A 36 -3.98 -11.71 15.78
N THR A 37 -3.35 -12.86 15.53
CA THR A 37 -2.12 -13.25 16.22
C THR A 37 -1.06 -12.25 15.78
N SER A 38 -0.92 -11.20 16.57
CA SER A 38 0.33 -10.48 16.86
C SER A 38 1.42 -10.66 15.80
N CYS A 39 1.34 -9.91 14.70
CA CYS A 39 2.52 -9.62 13.89
C CYS A 39 3.34 -8.52 14.58
N ASN A 40 3.76 -8.78 15.83
CA ASN A 40 4.93 -8.17 16.43
C ASN A 40 6.17 -8.69 15.70
N ALA A 41 6.37 -8.24 14.45
CA ALA A 41 7.59 -8.50 13.69
C ALA A 41 8.24 -7.21 13.14
N TYR A 42 7.65 -6.04 13.41
CA TYR A 42 8.38 -4.77 13.42
C TYR A 42 9.12 -4.57 14.74
N GLY A 43 9.75 -5.64 15.23
CA GLY A 43 10.83 -5.49 16.18
C GLY A 43 11.92 -4.76 15.44
N PHE A 44 12.11 -3.47 15.76
CA PHE A 44 13.40 -2.83 15.68
C PHE A 44 14.40 -3.78 16.33
N ARG A 45 15.00 -4.69 15.54
CA ARG A 45 16.19 -5.41 15.95
C ARG A 45 17.25 -4.33 16.02
N LYS A 46 17.34 -3.73 17.21
CA LYS A 46 18.50 -3.04 17.73
C LYS A 46 19.72 -3.69 17.08
N ARG A 47 20.36 -3.00 16.13
CA ARG A 47 21.59 -3.45 15.46
C ARG A 47 22.71 -3.46 16.49
N ALA A 48 22.65 -4.39 17.44
CA ALA A 48 23.71 -4.63 18.38
C ALA A 48 24.67 -5.64 17.75
N ARG A 49 25.45 -5.21 16.75
CA ARG A 49 26.73 -5.84 16.36
C ARG A 49 27.56 -5.12 15.28
N ASP A 50 27.23 -3.88 14.90
CA ASP A 50 28.05 -3.15 13.91
C ASP A 50 29.41 -2.69 14.48
N ASN A 51 29.54 -2.60 15.81
CA ASN A 51 30.82 -2.26 16.47
C ASN A 51 31.91 -3.30 16.22
N ASN A 52 31.57 -4.59 16.12
CA ASN A 52 32.59 -5.63 15.90
C ASN A 52 33.11 -5.64 14.47
N ASP A 53 32.28 -5.29 13.49
CA ASP A 53 32.68 -5.26 12.08
C ASP A 53 33.56 -4.04 11.78
N PHE A 54 33.28 -2.88 12.39
CA PHE A 54 34.16 -1.69 12.32
C PHE A 54 35.52 -1.95 12.97
N ILE A 55 35.54 -2.59 14.16
CA ILE A 55 36.77 -2.98 14.84
C ILE A 55 37.58 -3.99 14.02
N LEU A 56 36.92 -4.92 13.32
CA LEU A 56 37.59 -5.91 12.49
C LEU A 56 38.28 -5.26 11.28
N ILE A 57 37.60 -4.34 10.59
CA ILE A 57 38.15 -3.61 9.44
C ILE A 57 39.31 -2.71 9.90
N ALA A 58 39.16 -2.02 11.03
CA ALA A 58 40.22 -1.21 11.61
C ALA A 58 41.47 -2.03 11.98
N ASN A 59 41.27 -3.22 12.58
CA ASN A 59 42.37 -4.12 12.94
C ASN A 59 43.07 -4.73 11.72
N LEU A 60 42.34 -5.02 10.63
CA LEU A 60 42.92 -5.49 9.38
C LEU A 60 43.85 -4.44 8.75
N ASN A 61 43.39 -3.19 8.72
CA ASN A 61 44.18 -2.06 8.23
C ASN A 61 45.44 -1.82 9.09
N HIS A 62 45.33 -1.95 10.42
CA HIS A 62 46.46 -1.81 11.34
C HIS A 62 47.51 -2.93 11.15
N LEU A 63 47.07 -4.18 10.93
CA LEU A 63 47.98 -5.31 10.68
C LEU A 63 48.72 -5.17 9.33
N GLN A 64 48.05 -4.61 8.33
CA GLN A 64 48.67 -4.31 7.03
C GLN A 64 49.70 -3.18 7.11
N GLN A 65 49.49 -2.17 7.97
CA GLN A 65 50.51 -1.15 8.27
C GLN A 65 51.74 -1.74 8.97
N HIS A 66 51.58 -2.65 9.93
CA HIS A 66 52.70 -3.30 10.61
C HIS A 66 53.56 -4.20 9.69
N GLN A 67 52.95 -4.87 8.71
CA GLN A 67 53.71 -5.61 7.69
C GLN A 67 54.55 -4.68 6.81
N ASN A 68 53.98 -3.54 6.38
CA ASN A 68 54.69 -2.54 5.58
C ASN A 68 55.83 -1.83 6.34
N GLN A 69 55.78 -1.79 7.67
CA GLN A 69 56.87 -1.28 8.51
C GLN A 69 57.94 -2.35 8.78
N SER A 70 57.55 -3.62 8.94
CA SER A 70 58.52 -4.72 9.16
C SER A 70 59.33 -5.04 7.91
N THR A 71 58.78 -4.89 6.71
CA THR A 71 59.54 -5.02 5.46
C THR A 71 60.57 -3.90 5.28
N LYS A 72 60.30 -2.69 5.79
CA LYS A 72 61.27 -1.58 5.78
C LYS A 72 62.42 -1.73 6.78
N LEU A 73 62.29 -2.57 7.81
CA LEU A 73 63.34 -2.81 8.81
C LEU A 73 64.35 -3.90 8.42
N LEU A 74 64.13 -4.60 7.30
CA LEU A 74 65.08 -5.59 6.77
C LEU A 74 66.04 -5.00 5.72
N ASP A 75 65.84 -3.74 5.29
CA ASP A 75 66.71 -2.99 4.37
C ASP A 75 67.51 -1.89 5.11
N VAL A 76 68.17 -2.25 6.21
CA VAL A 76 69.24 -1.39 6.74
C VAL A 76 70.56 -1.88 6.17
N ASP A 77 70.90 -1.33 5.00
CA ASP A 77 72.27 -1.36 4.48
C ASP A 77 73.21 -0.83 5.57
N ASN A 78 74.08 -1.70 6.06
CA ASN A 78 75.11 -1.40 7.04
C ASN A 78 76.18 -0.52 6.36
N PRO A 79 76.34 0.79 6.69
CA PRO A 79 77.45 1.56 6.17
C PRO A 79 78.69 1.13 6.95
N SER A 80 79.50 0.30 6.30
CA SER A 80 80.79 -0.18 6.81
C SER A 80 81.74 1.01 7.06
N GLY A 81 81.73 1.52 8.30
CA GLY A 81 82.70 2.47 8.83
C GLY A 81 83.83 1.72 9.51
N SER A 82 84.94 1.54 8.80
CA SER A 82 86.13 0.81 9.25
C SER A 82 87.00 1.67 10.19
N CYS A 83 87.36 1.12 11.35
CA CYS A 83 88.46 1.59 12.20
C CYS A 83 89.37 0.38 12.51
N PRO A 84 90.71 0.44 12.27
CA PRO A 84 91.58 -0.70 12.51
C PRO A 84 92.09 -0.69 13.95
N ALA A 85 91.71 -1.70 14.74
CA ALA A 85 92.38 -2.02 16.00
C ALA A 85 92.74 -3.51 16.03
N SER A 86 94.03 -3.78 16.06
CA SER A 86 94.66 -5.09 16.00
C SER A 86 94.29 -6.00 17.17
N THR A 87 93.52 -7.07 16.94
CA THR A 87 93.49 -8.27 17.81
C THR A 87 93.21 -9.54 16.99
N SER A 88 94.25 -10.12 16.36
CA SER A 88 94.10 -11.16 15.33
C SER A 88 93.79 -12.59 15.83
N SER A 89 93.56 -12.81 17.13
CA SER A 89 93.31 -14.16 17.68
C SER A 89 91.91 -14.39 18.24
N ARG A 90 91.08 -13.35 18.45
CA ARG A 90 89.70 -13.49 18.96
C ARG A 90 88.62 -13.43 17.87
N HIS A 91 88.98 -12.97 16.68
CA HIS A 91 88.03 -12.77 15.57
C HIS A 91 87.54 -14.05 14.89
N ARG A 92 88.28 -15.17 14.95
CA ARG A 92 87.85 -16.43 14.31
C ARG A 92 86.76 -17.13 15.12
N ASP A 93 86.92 -17.20 16.44
CA ASP A 93 85.94 -17.85 17.33
C ASP A 93 84.61 -17.06 17.38
N ASP A 94 84.66 -15.72 17.34
CA ASP A 94 83.46 -14.87 17.24
C ASP A 94 82.72 -15.03 15.89
N GLN A 95 83.43 -15.31 14.81
CA GLN A 95 82.84 -15.46 13.48
C GLN A 95 82.10 -16.80 13.32
N ASP A 96 82.66 -17.88 13.88
CA ASP A 96 82.00 -19.17 13.91
C ASP A 96 80.76 -19.15 14.83
N LEU A 97 80.85 -18.50 16.00
CA LEU A 97 79.71 -18.31 16.91
C LEU A 97 78.59 -17.47 16.28
N ASN A 98 78.95 -16.38 15.59
CA ASN A 98 77.97 -15.57 14.86
C ASN A 98 77.30 -16.35 13.73
N SER A 99 78.05 -17.16 12.97
CA SER A 99 77.47 -17.98 11.90
C SER A 99 76.45 -19.02 12.44
N TYR A 100 76.72 -19.57 13.61
CA TYR A 100 75.83 -20.49 14.30
C TYR A 100 74.56 -19.79 14.80
N LEU A 101 74.71 -18.61 15.43
CA LEU A 101 73.59 -17.78 15.86
C LEU A 101 72.72 -17.30 14.69
N ASP A 102 73.33 -17.00 13.54
CA ASP A 102 72.62 -16.61 12.33
C ASP A 102 71.81 -17.78 11.76
N GLY A 103 72.38 -18.99 11.75
CA GLY A 103 71.68 -20.21 11.36
C GLY A 103 70.46 -20.49 12.25
N GLN A 104 70.64 -20.44 13.57
CA GLN A 104 69.56 -20.58 14.56
C GLN A 104 68.49 -19.49 14.37
N ASN A 105 68.88 -18.24 14.11
CA ASN A 105 67.96 -17.14 13.83
C ASN A 105 67.16 -17.35 12.54
N LEU A 106 67.78 -17.90 11.50
CA LEU A 106 67.10 -18.19 10.24
C LEU A 106 66.03 -19.27 10.43
N GLU A 107 66.36 -20.31 11.19
CA GLU A 107 65.46 -21.42 11.51
C GLU A 107 64.28 -20.94 12.37
N LEU A 108 64.54 -20.11 13.38
CA LEU A 108 63.49 -19.49 14.20
C LEU A 108 62.58 -18.57 13.37
N LYS A 109 63.14 -17.73 12.50
CA LYS A 109 62.36 -16.89 11.58
C LYS A 109 61.49 -17.72 10.64
N ALA A 110 62.02 -18.82 10.11
CA ALA A 110 61.26 -19.73 9.25
C ALA A 110 60.09 -20.38 10.01
N PHE A 111 60.32 -20.83 11.24
CA PHE A 111 59.26 -21.40 12.09
C PHE A 111 58.15 -20.38 12.39
N ILE A 112 58.52 -19.15 12.78
CA ILE A 112 57.54 -18.08 13.07
C ILE A 112 56.72 -17.75 11.83
N ARG A 113 57.34 -17.66 10.64
CA ARG A 113 56.62 -17.45 9.38
C ARG A 113 55.61 -18.55 9.12
N LEU A 114 56.00 -19.82 9.26
CA LEU A 114 55.12 -20.95 9.04
C LEU A 114 53.94 -20.98 10.02
N GLN A 115 54.17 -20.69 11.30
CA GLN A 115 53.09 -20.62 12.29
C GLN A 115 52.13 -19.47 12.00
N ASN A 116 52.65 -18.29 11.61
CA ASN A 116 51.82 -17.15 11.23
C ASN A 116 50.99 -17.41 9.97
N GLU A 117 51.54 -18.12 8.99
CA GLU A 117 50.81 -18.52 7.79
C GLU A 117 49.68 -19.50 8.13
N LYS A 118 49.95 -20.50 8.97
CA LYS A 118 48.91 -21.44 9.46
C LYS A 118 47.81 -20.73 10.24
N LEU A 119 48.17 -19.81 11.14
CA LEU A 119 47.20 -19.00 11.89
C LEU A 119 46.37 -18.12 10.95
N ARG A 120 47.00 -17.49 9.96
CA ARG A 120 46.30 -16.66 8.96
C ARG A 120 45.32 -17.48 8.13
N ALA A 121 45.72 -18.68 7.69
CA ALA A 121 44.85 -19.58 6.96
C ALA A 121 43.64 -20.01 7.80
N MET A 122 43.88 -20.42 9.06
CA MET A 122 42.80 -20.82 9.97
C MET A 122 41.81 -19.68 10.25
N VAL A 123 42.31 -18.47 10.57
CA VAL A 123 41.46 -17.29 10.78
C VAL A 123 40.73 -16.92 9.48
N GLY A 124 41.39 -17.05 8.33
CA GLY A 124 40.80 -16.86 7.01
C GLY A 124 39.57 -17.75 6.80
N LEU A 125 39.69 -19.05 7.02
CA LEU A 125 38.58 -20.01 6.86
C LEU A 125 37.40 -19.71 7.81
N ILE A 126 37.67 -19.41 9.08
CA ILE A 126 36.62 -19.06 10.05
C ILE A 126 35.90 -17.77 9.64
N MET A 127 36.65 -16.77 9.14
CA MET A 127 36.06 -15.51 8.70
C MET A 127 35.28 -15.68 7.39
N GLU A 128 35.81 -16.44 6.44
CA GLU A 128 35.16 -16.75 5.16
C GLU A 128 33.80 -17.43 5.40
N GLU A 129 33.74 -18.44 6.25
CA GLU A 129 32.49 -19.12 6.60
C GLU A 129 31.50 -18.15 7.28
N ARG A 130 31.98 -17.27 8.17
CA ARG A 130 31.15 -16.24 8.81
C ARG A 130 30.63 -15.21 7.82
N ILE A 131 31.45 -14.78 6.85
CA ILE A 131 31.05 -13.85 5.79
C ILE A 131 29.98 -14.51 4.91
N MET A 132 30.23 -15.73 4.45
CA MET A 132 29.30 -16.49 3.62
C MET A 132 27.93 -16.63 4.28
N ARG A 133 27.88 -17.05 5.56
CA ARG A 133 26.62 -17.11 6.32
C ARG A 133 25.90 -15.77 6.42
N LYS A 134 26.62 -14.67 6.59
CA LYS A 134 26.04 -13.31 6.62
C LYS A 134 25.48 -12.92 5.25
N VAL A 135 26.20 -13.24 4.17
CA VAL A 135 25.79 -12.96 2.79
C VAL A 135 24.52 -13.74 2.45
N GLU A 136 24.47 -15.05 2.71
CA GLU A 136 23.28 -15.88 2.48
C GLU A 136 22.06 -15.40 3.28
N ALA A 137 22.26 -14.93 4.52
CA ALA A 137 21.17 -14.35 5.31
C ALA A 137 20.62 -13.07 4.65
N LYS A 138 21.50 -12.21 4.13
CA LYS A 138 21.11 -10.97 3.44
C LYS A 138 20.46 -11.25 2.09
N GLU A 139 20.93 -12.26 1.36
CA GLU A 139 20.32 -12.69 0.10
C GLU A 139 18.90 -13.22 0.31
N ARG A 140 18.66 -14.00 1.38
CA ARG A 140 17.30 -14.44 1.75
C ARG A 140 16.38 -13.28 2.09
N GLU A 141 16.84 -12.32 2.88
CA GLU A 141 16.07 -11.09 3.18
C GLU A 141 15.71 -10.34 1.89
N LEU A 142 16.67 -10.21 0.96
CA LEU A 142 16.50 -9.54 -0.32
C LEU A 142 15.51 -10.29 -1.23
N GLU A 143 15.54 -11.61 -1.25
CA GLU A 143 14.60 -12.42 -2.03
C GLU A 143 13.16 -12.31 -1.49
N ILE A 144 12.98 -12.28 -0.18
CA ILE A 144 11.67 -12.02 0.44
C ILE A 144 11.17 -10.62 0.04
N ALA A 145 12.02 -9.60 0.15
CA ALA A 145 11.66 -8.24 -0.24
C ALA A 145 11.30 -8.15 -1.74
N LYS A 146 12.01 -8.86 -2.62
CA LYS A 146 11.69 -8.95 -4.05
C LYS A 146 10.35 -9.60 -4.31
N ARG A 147 10.01 -10.67 -3.58
CA ARG A 147 8.70 -11.33 -3.70
C ARG A 147 7.58 -10.37 -3.29
N VAL A 148 7.69 -9.77 -2.12
CA VAL A 148 6.69 -8.79 -1.63
C VAL A 148 6.56 -7.62 -2.59
N LYS A 149 7.67 -7.12 -3.15
CA LYS A 149 7.64 -6.07 -4.17
C LYS A 149 6.83 -6.49 -5.41
N ARG A 150 7.09 -7.68 -5.97
CA ARG A 150 6.31 -8.20 -7.10
C ARG A 150 4.82 -8.32 -6.79
N ASP A 151 4.48 -8.90 -5.64
CA ASP A 151 3.09 -9.11 -5.25
C ASP A 151 2.36 -7.76 -5.09
N LEU A 152 3.05 -6.74 -4.58
CA LEU A 152 2.50 -5.37 -4.48
C LEU A 152 2.33 -4.72 -5.86
N GLU A 153 3.31 -4.86 -6.76
CA GLU A 153 3.23 -4.34 -8.12
C GLU A 153 2.07 -4.97 -8.91
N GLU A 154 1.85 -6.28 -8.74
CA GLU A 154 0.71 -7.00 -9.33
C GLU A 154 -0.63 -6.48 -8.80
N LYS A 155 -0.76 -6.30 -7.48
CA LYS A 155 -1.98 -5.74 -6.88
C LYS A 155 -2.26 -4.31 -7.34
N VAL A 156 -1.22 -3.48 -7.48
CA VAL A 156 -1.36 -2.12 -8.01
C VAL A 156 -1.86 -2.17 -9.46
N LYS A 157 -1.30 -3.07 -10.27
CA LYS A 157 -1.73 -3.26 -11.66
C LYS A 157 -3.19 -3.72 -11.74
N GLU A 158 -3.57 -4.75 -10.98
CA GLU A 158 -4.95 -5.26 -10.90
C GLU A 158 -5.93 -4.13 -10.56
N LYS A 159 -5.66 -3.36 -9.50
CA LYS A 159 -6.53 -2.24 -9.10
C LYS A 159 -6.55 -1.10 -10.12
N SER A 160 -5.45 -0.87 -10.83
CA SER A 160 -5.42 0.13 -11.90
C SER A 160 -6.29 -0.28 -13.10
N GLU A 161 -6.29 -1.56 -13.46
CA GLU A 161 -7.09 -2.12 -14.55
C GLU A 161 -8.59 -2.14 -14.18
N GLU A 162 -8.93 -2.52 -12.95
CA GLU A 162 -10.31 -2.40 -12.43
C GLU A 162 -10.79 -0.95 -12.50
N ASN A 163 -9.99 0.01 -12.01
CA ASN A 163 -10.36 1.42 -12.03
C ASN A 163 -10.55 1.94 -13.47
N GLN A 164 -9.70 1.52 -14.41
CA GLN A 164 -9.85 1.86 -15.83
C GLN A 164 -11.12 1.26 -16.44
N MET A 165 -11.46 0.01 -16.09
CA MET A 165 -12.69 -0.64 -16.52
C MET A 165 -13.92 0.15 -16.05
N TRP A 166 -13.98 0.50 -14.76
CA TRP A 166 -15.08 1.28 -14.21
C TRP A 166 -15.19 2.68 -14.83
N PHE A 167 -14.06 3.35 -15.07
CA PHE A 167 -14.04 4.63 -15.77
C PHE A 167 -14.62 4.51 -17.18
N ASN A 168 -14.26 3.47 -17.94
CA ASN A 168 -14.80 3.23 -19.27
C ASN A 168 -16.31 2.97 -19.25
N VAL A 169 -16.78 2.17 -18.28
CA VAL A 169 -18.22 1.91 -18.08
C VAL A 169 -18.97 3.21 -17.76
N ALA A 170 -18.44 4.03 -16.86
CA ALA A 170 -19.05 5.33 -16.54
C ALA A 170 -19.13 6.22 -17.78
N LYS A 171 -18.05 6.32 -18.56
CA LYS A 171 -18.01 7.12 -19.79
C LYS A 171 -18.97 6.60 -20.87
N GLN A 172 -19.09 5.28 -21.05
CA GLN A 172 -20.05 4.70 -21.97
C GLN A 172 -21.48 4.97 -21.51
N SER A 173 -21.75 4.81 -20.21
CA SER A 173 -23.06 5.10 -19.63
C SER A 173 -23.46 6.56 -19.84
N GLU A 174 -22.52 7.50 -19.67
CA GLU A 174 -22.72 8.92 -19.94
C GLU A 174 -23.07 9.17 -21.41
N ALA A 175 -22.34 8.57 -22.34
CA ALA A 175 -22.60 8.70 -23.78
C ALA A 175 -23.98 8.13 -24.16
N SER A 176 -24.38 6.99 -23.59
CA SER A 176 -25.70 6.40 -23.78
C SER A 176 -26.81 7.31 -23.24
N VAL A 177 -26.67 7.85 -22.02
CA VAL A 177 -27.62 8.81 -21.44
C VAL A 177 -27.71 10.08 -22.28
N PHE A 178 -26.59 10.58 -22.77
CA PHE A 178 -26.56 11.75 -23.66
C PHE A 178 -27.32 11.50 -24.96
N SER A 179 -27.10 10.35 -25.62
CA SER A 179 -27.80 9.96 -26.84
C SER A 179 -29.32 9.81 -26.62
N LEU A 180 -29.72 9.16 -25.52
CA LEU A 180 -31.12 9.03 -25.14
C LEU A 180 -31.77 10.39 -24.86
N ARG A 181 -31.09 11.26 -24.11
CA ARG A 181 -31.55 12.62 -23.83
C ARG A 181 -31.73 13.41 -25.13
N GLN A 182 -30.76 13.33 -26.05
CA GLN A 182 -30.86 14.01 -27.34
C GLN A 182 -32.05 13.47 -28.17
N SER A 183 -32.27 12.15 -28.16
CA SER A 183 -33.37 11.51 -28.88
C SER A 183 -34.73 11.94 -28.31
N LEU A 184 -34.87 11.98 -26.99
CA LEU A 184 -36.07 12.47 -26.32
C LEU A 184 -36.37 13.93 -26.68
N VAL A 185 -35.36 14.81 -26.65
CA VAL A 185 -35.55 16.21 -27.05
C VAL A 185 -36.03 16.32 -28.51
N LYS A 186 -35.46 15.53 -29.43
CA LYS A 186 -35.91 15.49 -30.83
C LYS A 186 -37.37 15.02 -30.96
N LEU A 187 -37.77 13.97 -30.25
CA LEU A 187 -39.16 13.48 -30.26
C LEU A 187 -40.14 14.50 -29.67
N LEU A 188 -39.75 15.18 -28.58
CA LEU A 188 -40.57 16.23 -27.98
C LEU A 188 -40.76 17.41 -28.94
N LEU A 189 -39.70 17.84 -29.63
CA LEU A 189 -39.80 18.90 -30.65
C LEU A 189 -40.69 18.48 -31.84
N TYR A 190 -40.55 17.24 -32.32
CA TYR A 190 -41.37 16.71 -33.41
C TYR A 190 -42.87 16.61 -33.03
N ASN A 191 -43.17 16.11 -31.83
CA ASN A 191 -44.55 16.01 -31.34
C ASN A 191 -45.17 17.37 -31.07
N ASN A 192 -44.39 18.38 -30.68
CA ASN A 192 -44.86 19.75 -30.50
C ASN A 192 -45.27 20.38 -31.85
N ILE A 193 -44.61 20.03 -32.96
CA ILE A 193 -44.98 20.49 -34.32
C ILE A 193 -46.25 19.79 -34.84
N ASN A 194 -46.49 18.54 -34.44
CA ASN A 194 -47.67 17.76 -34.86
C ASN A 194 -48.89 17.88 -33.93
N SER A 195 -48.77 18.58 -32.81
CA SER A 195 -49.87 18.83 -31.87
C SER A 195 -50.37 20.26 -32.06
N HIS A 196 -51.13 20.48 -33.13
CA HIS A 196 -52.06 21.60 -33.17
C HIS A 196 -53.20 21.23 -32.20
N ASP A 197 -53.39 22.07 -31.18
CA ASP A 197 -54.54 22.08 -30.26
C ASP A 197 -54.47 21.17 -29.01
N HIS A 198 -53.70 21.56 -27.99
CA HIS A 198 -54.21 21.68 -26.61
C HIS A 198 -53.20 22.46 -25.75
N VAL A 199 -53.36 23.78 -25.71
CA VAL A 199 -52.68 24.64 -24.74
C VAL A 199 -53.26 24.33 -23.36
N ILE A 200 -52.43 23.86 -22.43
CA ILE A 200 -52.66 24.06 -20.99
C ILE A 200 -51.43 24.82 -20.48
N GLU A 201 -51.42 26.12 -20.79
CA GLU A 201 -50.59 27.11 -20.11
C GLU A 201 -51.25 27.45 -18.78
N GLY A 202 -50.64 27.00 -17.69
CA GLY A 202 -50.84 27.59 -16.36
C GLY A 202 -49.79 28.68 -16.13
N PHE A 203 -49.90 29.78 -16.87
CA PHE A 203 -49.08 30.99 -16.68
C PHE A 203 -49.88 31.97 -15.81
N GLY A 204 -49.61 31.97 -14.51
CA GLY A 204 -50.22 32.90 -13.56
C GLY A 204 -49.45 34.21 -13.54
N GLU A 205 -49.76 35.11 -14.47
CA GLU A 205 -49.41 36.53 -14.35
C GLU A 205 -50.46 37.22 -13.47
N THR A 206 -50.07 37.57 -12.24
CA THR A 206 -50.74 38.64 -11.50
C THR A 206 -49.72 39.70 -11.20
N ASN A 207 -49.90 40.83 -11.89
CA ASN A 207 -49.19 42.08 -11.68
C ASN A 207 -49.45 42.60 -10.26
N GLY A 208 -48.37 42.99 -9.59
CA GLY A 208 -48.37 43.62 -8.28
C GLY A 208 -46.93 44.00 -7.95
N GLU A 209 -46.57 45.23 -8.30
CA GLU A 209 -45.35 45.89 -7.86
C GLU A 209 -45.37 45.95 -6.32
N ASP A 210 -44.33 45.40 -5.68
CA ASP A 210 -43.66 45.94 -4.49
C ASP A 210 -42.84 44.85 -3.74
N ASP A 211 -41.54 45.07 -3.73
CA ASP A 211 -40.52 44.75 -2.71
C ASP A 211 -40.44 43.38 -1.98
N GLU A 212 -39.28 42.76 -2.18
CA GLU A 212 -38.50 42.04 -1.16
C GLU A 212 -39.22 41.01 -0.26
N ALA A 213 -39.66 39.90 -0.85
CA ALA A 213 -39.80 38.66 -0.10
C ALA A 213 -39.36 37.46 -0.94
N ARG A 214 -38.13 37.03 -0.68
CA ARG A 214 -37.53 35.77 -1.12
C ARG A 214 -38.17 34.58 -0.38
N GLN A 215 -39.50 34.57 -0.26
CA GLN A 215 -40.25 33.59 0.49
C GLN A 215 -40.43 32.36 -0.39
N VAL A 216 -39.45 31.46 -0.26
CA VAL A 216 -39.58 30.01 -0.42
C VAL A 216 -41.07 29.63 -0.46
N MET A 217 -41.54 29.07 -1.58
CA MET A 217 -42.82 28.36 -1.63
C MET A 217 -42.81 27.31 -0.50
N MET A 218 -43.27 27.70 0.70
CA MET A 218 -43.32 26.83 1.85
C MET A 218 -44.32 25.74 1.48
N LYS A 219 -43.78 24.55 1.18
CA LYS A 219 -44.59 23.39 0.85
C LYS A 219 -45.56 23.19 2.02
N SER A 220 -46.84 23.09 1.72
CA SER A 220 -47.86 22.82 2.74
C SER A 220 -47.78 21.37 3.23
N CYS A 221 -48.12 21.17 4.50
CA CYS A 221 -48.08 19.88 5.16
C CYS A 221 -48.96 18.88 4.42
N LYS A 222 -48.40 17.73 4.05
CA LYS A 222 -49.15 16.67 3.36
C LYS A 222 -50.12 15.90 4.25
N GLY A 223 -50.06 16.11 5.56
CA GLY A 223 -50.96 15.50 6.53
C GLY A 223 -52.25 16.31 6.80
N CYS A 224 -52.14 17.64 6.96
CA CYS A 224 -53.29 18.51 7.21
C CYS A 224 -53.61 19.49 6.08
N GLY A 225 -52.77 19.58 5.05
CA GLY A 225 -52.95 20.47 3.90
C GLY A 225 -52.66 21.95 4.16
N GLY A 226 -52.66 22.41 5.41
CA GLY A 226 -52.60 23.84 5.75
C GLY A 226 -51.39 24.32 6.55
N GLY A 227 -50.73 23.46 7.32
CA GLY A 227 -49.59 23.88 8.14
C GLY A 227 -48.27 23.89 7.36
N ASP A 228 -47.31 24.73 7.76
CA ASP A 228 -46.00 24.75 7.12
C ASP A 228 -45.19 23.48 7.39
N VAL A 229 -44.59 22.94 6.33
CA VAL A 229 -43.73 21.76 6.43
C VAL A 229 -42.45 22.11 7.19
N SER A 230 -42.25 21.40 8.30
CA SER A 230 -41.13 21.60 9.23
C SER A 230 -40.53 20.28 9.72
N VAL A 231 -41.06 19.12 9.29
CA VAL A 231 -40.67 17.80 9.79
C VAL A 231 -40.18 16.92 8.65
N LEU A 232 -38.94 16.43 8.80
CA LEU A 232 -38.29 15.48 7.91
C LEU A 232 -38.37 14.05 8.48
N VAL A 233 -38.93 13.13 7.68
CA VAL A 233 -39.22 11.74 8.09
C VAL A 233 -38.06 10.81 7.75
N LEU A 234 -37.53 10.05 8.72
CA LEU A 234 -36.47 9.05 8.51
C LEU A 234 -37.05 7.62 8.46
N PRO A 235 -36.52 6.74 7.58
CA PRO A 235 -35.28 6.89 6.81
C PRO A 235 -35.42 7.60 5.45
N CYS A 236 -36.64 7.85 4.97
CA CYS A 236 -36.87 8.34 3.60
C CYS A 236 -36.46 9.80 3.30
N ARG A 237 -36.09 10.58 4.32
CA ARG A 237 -35.67 11.99 4.26
C ARG A 237 -36.67 12.95 3.59
N HIS A 238 -37.95 12.59 3.50
CA HIS A 238 -38.97 13.49 2.97
C HIS A 238 -39.37 14.53 4.02
N LEU A 239 -39.20 15.80 3.65
CA LEU A 239 -39.71 16.96 4.38
C LEU A 239 -41.16 17.21 3.93
N CYS A 240 -42.14 16.74 4.70
CA CYS A 240 -43.54 16.67 4.25
C CYS A 240 -44.62 16.87 5.34
N LEU A 241 -44.24 16.91 6.61
CA LEU A 241 -45.18 17.08 7.73
C LEU A 241 -44.92 18.41 8.47
N CYS A 242 -45.95 18.96 9.12
CA CYS A 242 -45.80 20.02 10.12
C CYS A 242 -45.63 19.41 11.52
N LYS A 243 -45.19 20.20 12.50
CA LYS A 243 -45.02 19.76 13.90
C LYS A 243 -46.27 19.08 14.49
N HIS A 244 -47.46 19.57 14.14
CA HIS A 244 -48.73 18.99 14.62
C HIS A 244 -49.11 17.69 13.93
N CYS A 245 -48.62 17.46 12.71
CA CYS A 245 -48.89 16.21 12.00
C CYS A 245 -47.86 15.13 12.32
N ASP A 246 -46.67 15.45 12.84
CA ASP A 246 -45.64 14.46 13.14
C ASP A 246 -46.20 13.26 13.93
N PHE A 247 -46.82 13.50 15.09
CA PHE A 247 -47.34 12.43 15.94
C PHE A 247 -48.57 11.68 15.38
N ARG A 248 -49.26 12.23 14.36
CA ARG A 248 -50.45 11.58 13.77
C ARG A 248 -50.07 10.56 12.69
N PHE A 249 -48.87 10.65 12.12
CA PHE A 249 -48.43 9.80 11.02
C PHE A 249 -47.26 8.90 11.46
N ASN A 250 -47.46 7.58 11.34
CA ASN A 250 -46.43 6.56 11.57
C ASN A 250 -45.71 6.14 10.27
N CYS A 251 -46.12 6.68 9.12
CA CYS A 251 -45.50 6.47 7.82
C CYS A 251 -45.38 7.81 7.07
N CYS A 252 -44.44 7.92 6.14
CA CYS A 252 -44.28 9.08 5.29
C CYS A 252 -45.45 9.20 4.29
N PRO A 253 -46.20 10.31 4.24
CA PRO A 253 -47.31 10.49 3.29
C PRO A 253 -46.86 10.58 1.82
N VAL A 254 -45.56 10.74 1.54
CA VAL A 254 -45.01 10.85 0.18
C VAL A 254 -44.65 9.49 -0.41
N CYS A 255 -43.98 8.64 0.36
CA CYS A 255 -43.45 7.35 -0.14
C CYS A 255 -43.90 6.13 0.68
N ASN A 256 -44.77 6.34 1.68
CA ASN A 256 -45.31 5.32 2.57
C ASN A 256 -44.28 4.53 3.40
N SER A 257 -43.04 5.02 3.50
CA SER A 257 -42.00 4.43 4.35
C SER A 257 -42.34 4.59 5.83
N VAL A 258 -42.15 3.54 6.62
CA VAL A 258 -42.37 3.57 8.08
C VAL A 258 -41.45 4.60 8.73
N LYS A 259 -42.03 5.47 9.56
CA LYS A 259 -41.31 6.51 10.28
C LYS A 259 -40.61 5.91 11.50
N HIS A 260 -39.28 5.89 11.49
CA HIS A 260 -38.48 5.46 12.64
C HIS A 260 -38.04 6.65 13.52
N ALA A 261 -37.85 7.82 12.91
CA ALA A 261 -37.49 9.05 13.59
C ALA A 261 -37.94 10.27 12.76
N ALA A 262 -38.02 11.42 13.40
CA ALA A 262 -38.38 12.69 12.77
C ALA A 262 -37.42 13.79 13.22
N LEU A 263 -37.06 14.68 12.29
CA LEU A 263 -36.22 15.85 12.56
C LEU A 263 -37.00 17.13 12.24
N ASN A 264 -36.97 18.08 13.18
CA ASN A 264 -37.56 19.41 13.00
C ASN A 264 -36.55 20.34 12.32
N VAL A 265 -36.92 20.85 11.16
CA VAL A 265 -36.15 21.86 10.42
C VAL A 265 -36.63 23.24 10.86
N LEU A 266 -35.72 24.08 11.34
CA LEU A 266 -35.96 25.50 11.59
C LEU A 266 -35.43 26.27 10.37
N TYR A 267 -36.27 27.08 9.75
CA TYR A 267 -35.84 28.01 8.71
C TYR A 267 -35.42 29.31 9.40
N SER A 268 -34.18 29.76 9.17
CA SER A 268 -33.62 31.04 9.63
C SER A 268 -33.67 32.09 8.53
#